data_AF-A0AAD7P2Z3-F1
#
_entry.id   AF-A0AAD7P2Z3-F1
#
_cell.length_a   1.000
_cell.length_b   1.000
_cell.length_c   1.000
_cell.angle_alpha   90.00
_cell.angle_beta   90.00
_cell.angle_gamma   90.00
#
_symmetry.space_group_name_H-M   'P 1'
#
loop_
_entity.id
_entity.type
_entity.pdbx_description
1 polymer ?
#
loop_
_entity_poly.entity_id
_entity_poly.type
_entity_poly.pdbx_seq_one_letter_code
_entity_poly.pdbx_strand_id
1 'polypeptide(L)'
;MPVTTAPYEILLEFINDTPDVLQLTAASGGGALVERGQDVVLVLTAGLTYRYTVKQLSQPRKAQFSVRAWDDIQCRATSVFAGTGGAAASAVTVTGRS
;
A
#
# COMPACT_ATOMS: atom_id res chain seq x y z
N MET A 1 5.27 -26.83 17.70
CA MET A 1 4.90 -25.44 18.06
C MET A 1 3.44 -25.23 17.70
N PRO A 2 2.53 -24.97 18.65
CA PRO A 2 1.16 -24.60 18.30
C PRO A 2 1.19 -23.20 17.69
N VAL A 3 0.62 -23.05 16.49
CA VAL A 3 0.41 -21.74 15.86
C VAL A 3 -1.00 -21.30 16.22
N THR A 4 -1.13 -20.08 16.74
CA THR A 4 -2.43 -19.46 16.97
C THR A 4 -3.09 -19.22 15.62
N THR A 5 -4.29 -19.77 15.40
CA THR A 5 -5.06 -19.59 14.16
C THR A 5 -5.91 -18.33 14.16
N ALA A 6 -5.85 -17.54 15.23
CA ALA A 6 -6.60 -16.30 15.34
C ALA A 6 -6.01 -15.25 14.39
N PRO A 7 -6.83 -14.60 13.54
CA PRO A 7 -6.39 -13.45 12.78
C PRO A 7 -6.00 -12.33 13.76
N TYR A 8 -4.85 -11.71 13.51
CA TYR A 8 -4.41 -10.51 14.22
C TYR A 8 -4.31 -9.33 13.26
N GLU A 9 -4.34 -8.14 13.84
CA GLU A 9 -4.23 -6.88 13.11
C GLU A 9 -2.76 -6.51 12.94
N ILE A 10 -2.44 -5.93 11.79
CA ILE A 10 -1.14 -5.39 11.41
C ILE A 10 -1.34 -4.00 10.82
N LEU A 11 -0.29 -3.19 10.85
CA LEU A 11 -0.28 -1.84 10.35
C LEU A 11 0.48 -1.75 9.03
N LEU A 12 -0.18 -1.19 8.03
CA LEU A 12 0.44 -0.73 6.79
C LEU A 12 0.54 0.79 6.82
N GLU A 13 1.75 1.29 6.96
CA GLU A 13 2.05 2.71 6.89
C GLU A 13 2.37 3.09 5.44
N PHE A 14 1.51 3.90 4.82
CA PHE A 14 1.71 4.46 3.49
C PHE A 14 2.24 5.88 3.59
N ILE A 15 3.49 6.08 3.18
CA ILE A 15 4.21 7.35 3.29
C ILE A 15 4.18 8.06 1.94
N ASN A 16 3.56 9.25 1.88
CA ASN A 16 3.64 10.10 0.70
C ASN A 16 4.93 10.93 0.71
N ASP A 17 5.98 10.34 0.16
CA ASP A 17 7.27 10.99 -0.09
C ASP A 17 7.33 11.73 -1.44
N THR A 18 6.22 11.79 -2.18
CA THR A 18 6.14 12.53 -3.45
C THR A 18 5.74 13.99 -3.20
N PRO A 19 6.11 14.93 -4.09
CA PRO A 19 5.71 16.33 -3.96
C PRO A 19 4.23 16.58 -4.26
N ASP A 20 3.50 15.56 -4.73
CA ASP A 20 2.10 15.66 -5.15
C ASP A 20 1.13 15.11 -4.10
N VAL A 21 -0.12 15.56 -4.17
CA VAL A 21 -1.22 14.96 -3.42
C VAL A 21 -1.61 13.64 -4.07
N LEU A 22 -1.69 12.60 -3.24
CA LEU A 22 -2.03 11.25 -3.68
C LEU A 22 -3.44 10.88 -3.24
N GLN A 23 -4.17 10.22 -4.12
CA GLN A 23 -5.41 9.54 -3.78
C GLN A 23 -5.14 8.05 -3.67
N LEU A 24 -5.20 7.53 -2.44
CA LEU A 24 -5.14 6.11 -2.15
C LEU A 24 -6.57 5.56 -2.16
N THR A 25 -6.82 4.48 -2.87
CA THR A 25 -8.15 3.86 -2.96
C THR A 25 -8.02 2.36 -2.76
N ALA A 26 -8.77 1.81 -1.80
CA ALA A 26 -8.85 0.38 -1.57
C ALA A 26 -9.78 -0.26 -2.61
N ALA A 27 -9.44 -1.48 -3.06
CA ALA A 27 -10.29 -2.23 -3.98
C ALA A 27 -11.64 -2.61 -3.35
N SER A 28 -11.71 -2.73 -2.02
CA SER A 28 -12.94 -2.95 -1.25
C SER A 28 -13.89 -1.75 -1.24
N GLY A 29 -13.48 -0.61 -1.81
CA GLY A 29 -14.15 0.67 -1.63
C GLY A 29 -13.55 1.46 -0.46
N GLY A 30 -13.70 2.78 -0.53
CA GLY A 30 -13.03 3.71 0.37
C GLY A 30 -11.69 4.21 -0.19
N GLY A 31 -11.35 5.44 0.17
CA GLY A 31 -10.11 6.05 -0.23
C GLY A 31 -9.73 7.18 0.71
N ALA A 32 -8.44 7.46 0.77
CA ALA A 32 -7.86 8.53 1.55
C ALA A 32 -7.10 9.47 0.61
N LEU A 33 -7.24 10.76 0.86
CA LEU A 33 -6.37 11.77 0.30
C LEU A 33 -5.12 11.85 1.19
N VAL A 34 -3.94 11.73 0.61
CA VAL A 34 -2.67 11.82 1.32
C VAL A 34 -1.93 13.03 0.80
N GLU A 35 -1.83 14.07 1.63
CA GLU A 35 -1.09 15.27 1.27
C GLU A 35 0.42 15.03 1.26
N ARG A 36 1.17 16.00 0.72
CA ARG A 36 2.64 15.92 0.66
C ARG A 36 3.22 15.84 2.07
N GLY A 37 4.04 14.81 2.32
CA GLY A 37 4.67 14.62 3.62
C GLY A 37 3.74 14.10 4.71
N GLN A 38 2.49 13.74 4.36
CA GLN A 38 1.63 12.97 5.24
C GLN A 38 1.81 11.47 5.02
N ASP A 39 1.59 10.75 6.11
CA ASP A 39 1.50 9.31 6.20
C ASP A 39 0.07 8.89 6.50
N VAL A 40 -0.33 7.73 5.99
CA VAL A 40 -1.61 7.10 6.30
C VAL A 40 -1.34 5.70 6.79
N VAL A 41 -1.84 5.41 7.99
CA VAL A 41 -1.80 4.07 8.57
C VAL A 41 -3.11 3.35 8.26
N LEU A 42 -3.00 2.17 7.67
CA LEU A 42 -4.10 1.27 7.37
C LEU A 42 -4.00 0.05 8.28
N VAL A 43 -5.09 -0.29 8.95
CA VAL A 43 -5.19 -1.52 9.75
C VAL A 43 -5.62 -2.66 8.84
N LEU A 44 -4.78 -3.69 8.73
CA LEU A 44 -5.01 -4.87 7.90
C LEU A 44 -5.08 -6.11 8.78
N THR A 45 -5.77 -7.13 8.32
CA THR A 45 -5.73 -8.45 8.96
C THR A 45 -4.58 -9.26 8.37
N ALA A 46 -3.74 -9.82 9.25
CA ALA A 46 -2.58 -10.61 8.87
C ALA A 46 -2.95 -11.79 7.95
N GLY A 47 -2.13 -12.01 6.92
CA GLY A 47 -2.26 -13.09 5.96
C GLY A 47 -3.29 -12.87 4.84
N LEU A 48 -4.14 -11.84 4.94
CA LEU A 48 -5.07 -11.45 3.87
C LEU A 48 -4.36 -10.57 2.82
N THR A 49 -4.88 -10.63 1.59
CA THR A 49 -4.36 -9.81 0.48
C THR A 49 -5.25 -8.59 0.29
N TYR A 50 -4.66 -7.41 0.45
CA TYR A 50 -5.31 -6.13 0.21
C TYR A 50 -4.80 -5.51 -1.08
N ARG A 51 -5.70 -4.92 -1.86
CA ARG A 51 -5.36 -4.27 -3.13
C ARG A 51 -5.64 -2.78 -3.05
N TYR A 52 -4.64 -1.99 -3.42
CA TYR A 52 -4.71 -0.54 -3.38
C TYR A 52 -4.34 0.06 -4.73
N THR A 53 -4.97 1.19 -5.02
CA THR A 53 -4.68 2.04 -6.15
C THR A 53 -4.19 3.38 -5.63
N VAL A 54 -3.07 3.86 -6.14
CA VAL A 54 -2.57 5.21 -5.89
C VAL A 54 -2.70 6.02 -7.17
N LYS A 55 -3.28 7.21 -7.07
CA LYS A 55 -3.32 8.17 -8.18
C LYS A 55 -2.69 9.48 -7.74
N GLN A 56 -1.87 10.07 -8.59
CA GLN A 56 -1.49 11.47 -8.43
C GLN A 56 -2.66 12.35 -8.88
N LEU A 57 -2.97 13.41 -8.13
CA LEU A 57 -4.02 14.35 -8.52
C LEU A 57 -3.53 15.37 -9.56
N SER A 58 -2.28 15.80 -9.45
CA SER A 58 -1.69 16.79 -10.35
C SER A 58 -1.31 16.22 -11.72
N GLN A 59 -1.11 14.90 -11.82
CA GLN A 59 -0.61 14.23 -13.02
C GLN A 59 -1.40 12.95 -13.29
N PRO A 60 -1.56 12.52 -14.56
CA PRO A 60 -2.29 11.30 -14.91
C PRO A 60 -1.50 10.01 -14.60
N ARG A 61 -0.74 9.98 -13.50
CA ARG A 61 0.02 8.82 -13.07
C ARG A 61 -0.80 8.02 -12.06
N LYS A 62 -1.00 6.74 -12.36
CA LYS A 62 -1.69 5.79 -11.50
C LYS A 62 -0.82 4.55 -11.33
N ALA A 63 -0.74 4.07 -10.10
CA ALA A 63 -0.10 2.81 -9.77
C ALA A 63 -1.08 1.94 -8.97
N GLN A 64 -0.89 0.63 -9.01
CA GLN A 64 -1.67 -0.32 -8.23
C GLN A 64 -0.69 -1.26 -7.53
N PHE A 65 -0.97 -1.58 -6.28
CA PHE A 65 -0.14 -2.49 -5.51
C PHE A 65 -1.02 -3.42 -4.66
N SER A 66 -0.47 -4.59 -4.31
CA SER A 66 -1.17 -5.58 -3.50
C SER A 66 -0.29 -5.94 -2.32
N VAL A 67 -0.83 -5.83 -1.11
CA VAL A 67 -0.11 -6.12 0.12
C VAL A 67 -0.67 -7.39 0.73
N ARG A 68 0.23 -8.32 1.06
CA ARG A 68 -0.07 -9.48 1.90
C ARG A 68 1.06 -9.59 2.90
N ALA A 69 0.71 -9.44 4.17
CA ALA A 69 1.67 -9.25 5.22
C ALA A 69 1.25 -10.03 6.47
N TRP A 70 2.24 -10.38 7.29
CA TRP A 70 2.06 -11.01 8.60
C TRP A 70 2.72 -10.17 9.70
N ASP A 71 3.25 -9.01 9.35
CA ASP A 71 3.88 -8.07 10.27
C ASP A 71 3.63 -6.66 9.76
N ASP A 72 4.03 -5.66 10.52
CA ASP A 72 3.85 -4.27 10.15
C ASP A 72 4.74 -3.92 8.95
N ILE A 73 4.21 -3.13 8.01
CA ILE A 73 4.91 -2.77 6.78
C ILE A 73 4.86 -1.27 6.55
N GLN A 74 6.00 -0.73 6.12
CA GLN A 74 6.09 0.62 5.58
C GLN A 74 6.19 0.58 4.06
N CYS A 75 5.32 1.34 3.38
CA CYS A 75 5.26 1.47 1.94
C CYS A 75 5.42 2.94 1.55
N ARG A 76 6.39 3.24 0.69
CA ARG A 76 6.63 4.60 0.18
C ARG A 76 5.96 4.79 -1.17
N ALA A 77 5.40 5.97 -1.43
CA ALA A 77 4.78 6.27 -2.70
C ALA A 77 5.78 6.17 -3.87
N THR A 78 7.01 6.65 -3.70
CA THR A 78 8.05 6.54 -4.74
C THR A 78 8.36 5.10 -5.15
N SER A 79 8.35 4.13 -4.23
CA SER A 79 8.62 2.72 -4.57
C SER A 79 7.46 2.10 -5.37
N VAL A 80 6.23 2.46 -5.02
CA VAL A 80 5.02 2.07 -5.76
C VAL A 80 5.04 2.62 -7.19
N PHE A 81 5.47 3.86 -7.38
CA PHE A 81 5.58 4.47 -8.70
C PHE A 81 6.84 4.07 -9.47
N ALA A 82 7.96 3.78 -8.81
CA ALA A 82 9.21 3.34 -9.45
C ALA A 82 9.08 1.91 -10.01
N GLY A 83 8.35 1.03 -9.32
CA GLY A 83 8.05 -0.32 -9.79
C GLY A 83 7.16 -0.41 -11.04
N THR A 84 6.61 0.72 -11.53
CA THR A 84 5.76 0.78 -12.73
C THR A 84 6.50 1.17 -14.02
N GLY A 85 7.83 1.30 -13.98
CA GLY A 85 8.68 1.68 -15.12
C GLY A 85 8.83 0.62 -16.23
N GLY A 86 8.21 -0.56 -16.10
CA GLY A 86 8.15 -1.58 -17.14
C GLY A 86 6.74 -2.14 -17.23
N ALA A 87 6.08 -1.89 -18.37
CA ALA A 87 4.86 -2.51 -18.90
C ALA A 87 3.85 -3.11 -17.89
N ALA A 88 2.70 -2.43 -17.77
CA ALA A 88 1.43 -2.96 -17.27
C ALA A 88 1.45 -3.64 -15.87
N ALA A 89 1.02 -2.88 -14.85
CA ALA A 89 0.48 -3.39 -13.59
C ALA A 89 1.34 -4.48 -12.91
N SER A 90 2.61 -4.17 -12.60
CA SER A 90 3.38 -5.00 -11.68
C SER A 90 2.79 -4.88 -10.28
N ALA A 91 2.11 -5.95 -9.86
CA ALA A 91 1.72 -6.18 -8.48
C ALA A 91 3.00 -6.24 -7.63
N VAL A 92 3.38 -5.09 -7.05
CA VAL A 92 4.39 -5.04 -6.00
C VAL A 92 3.85 -5.86 -4.83
N THR A 93 4.26 -7.14 -4.79
CA THR A 93 3.99 -8.03 -3.66
C THR A 93 5.09 -7.77 -2.66
N VAL A 94 4.83 -6.88 -1.70
CA VAL A 94 5.74 -6.70 -0.56
C VAL A 94 5.53 -7.88 0.38
N THR A 95 6.23 -8.98 0.12
CA THR A 95 6.36 -10.09 1.08
C THR A 95 7.44 -9.72 2.08
N GLY A 96 7.04 -9.17 3.23
CA GLY A 96 7.90 -9.07 4.39
C GLY A 96 8.13 -10.46 4.99
N ARG A 97 9.37 -10.93 4.98
CA ARG A 97 9.89 -11.90 5.96
C ARG A 97 10.97 -11.16 6.74
N SER A 98 10.84 -11.16 8.06
CA SER A 98 11.93 -10.86 8.97
C SER A 98 13.06 -11.88 8.82
#